data_AF-A0A538TZI9-F1
#
_entry.id   AF-A0A538TZI9-F1
#
_cell.length_a   1.000
_cell.length_b   1.000
_cell.length_c   1.000
_cell.angle_alpha   90.00
_cell.angle_beta   90.00
_cell.angle_gamma   90.00
#
_symmetry.space_group_name_H-M   'P 1'
#
loop_
_entity.id
_entity.type
_entity.pdbx_description
1 polymer ?
#
loop_
_entity_poly.entity_id
_entity_poly.type
_entity_poly.pdbx_seq_one_letter_code
_entity_poly.pdbx_strand_id
1 'polypeptide(L)'
;MFGPATDRGSLVISGASGIVGAGKTMQLGSRLTPFGVRIAALDFPGAQDGIGRQYPGLVQAFGPEGAARIMGNVVRLTYDGKRLPEELGALDPRFLLEAVPEILEVKKAHYALFRAAFPGIEIRSVTSGFPSSALGVGIAHPAFPHGINKVW
;
A
#
# COMPACT_ATOMS: atom_id res chain seq x y z
N MET A 1 0.74 1.46 15.72
CA MET A 1 1.01 1.93 14.35
C MET A 1 -0.16 2.77 13.84
N PHE A 2 -1.34 2.20 13.60
CA PHE A 2 -2.50 2.94 13.08
C PHE A 2 -3.39 3.62 14.14
N GLY A 3 -2.86 4.09 15.28
CA GLY A 3 -3.70 4.70 16.33
C GLY A 3 -4.53 3.72 17.20
N PRO A 4 -5.47 4.20 18.03
CA PRO A 4 -6.41 3.37 18.79
C PRO A 4 -7.59 2.89 17.93
N ALA A 5 -8.40 1.96 18.43
CA ALA A 5 -9.52 1.38 17.66
C ALA A 5 -10.58 2.42 17.23
N THR A 6 -10.77 3.48 18.02
CA THR A 6 -11.73 4.56 17.76
C THR A 6 -11.22 5.63 16.79
N ASP A 7 -9.92 5.60 16.46
CA ASP A 7 -9.24 6.61 15.63
C ASP A 7 -8.17 5.90 14.79
N ARG A 8 -8.62 4.93 13.99
CA ARG A 8 -7.75 4.16 13.11
C ARG A 8 -7.48 4.96 11.84
N GLY A 9 -6.21 5.31 11.64
CA GLY A 9 -5.76 5.79 10.33
C GLY A 9 -5.60 4.66 9.31
N SER A 10 -5.15 5.01 8.11
CA SER A 10 -5.02 4.08 6.98
C SER A 10 -3.58 3.64 6.68
N LEU A 11 -3.49 2.52 5.95
CA LEU A 11 -2.30 2.09 5.25
C LEU A 11 -2.37 2.58 3.80
N VAL A 12 -1.37 3.33 3.38
CA VAL A 12 -1.14 3.66 1.97
C VAL A 12 -0.18 2.67 1.35
N ILE A 13 -0.52 2.15 0.18
CA ILE A 13 0.39 1.38 -0.66
C ILE A 13 0.55 2.19 -1.95
N SER A 14 1.77 2.65 -2.25
CA SER A 14 2.05 3.33 -3.53
C SER A 14 2.63 2.36 -4.55
N GLY A 15 2.33 2.55 -5.84
CA GLY A 15 2.56 1.52 -6.86
C GLY A 15 1.67 0.29 -6.64
N ALA A 16 0.46 0.51 -6.09
CA ALA A 16 -0.42 -0.52 -5.60
C ALA A 16 -0.92 -1.49 -6.67
N SER A 17 -0.88 -1.13 -7.94
CA SER A 17 -1.27 -1.99 -9.05
C SER A 17 -0.07 -2.68 -9.71
N GLY A 18 1.16 -2.35 -9.31
CA GLY A 18 2.35 -3.09 -9.70
C GLY A 18 2.36 -4.52 -9.14
N ILE A 19 3.24 -5.38 -9.64
CA ILE A 19 3.33 -6.81 -9.24
C ILE A 19 3.45 -6.95 -7.71
N VAL A 20 4.32 -6.15 -7.10
CA VAL A 20 4.54 -6.18 -5.65
C VAL A 20 3.37 -5.51 -4.91
N GLY A 21 3.01 -4.30 -5.32
CA GLY A 21 1.95 -3.51 -4.68
C GLY A 21 0.59 -4.23 -4.66
N ALA A 22 0.23 -4.90 -5.75
CA ALA A 22 -1.05 -5.60 -5.87
C ALA A 22 -1.12 -6.78 -4.90
N GLY A 23 -0.07 -7.60 -4.86
CA GLY A 23 0.03 -8.70 -3.90
C GLY A 23 -0.01 -8.20 -2.45
N LYS A 24 0.69 -7.11 -2.14
CA LYS A 24 0.69 -6.51 -0.80
C LYS A 24 -0.65 -5.92 -0.41
N THR A 25 -1.36 -5.32 -1.35
CA THR A 25 -2.72 -4.81 -1.14
C THR A 25 -3.63 -5.94 -0.66
N MET A 26 -3.53 -7.14 -1.25
CA MET A 26 -4.33 -8.28 -0.82
C MET A 26 -3.84 -8.89 0.49
N GLN A 27 -2.53 -9.09 0.63
CA GLN A 27 -1.91 -9.70 1.80
C GLN A 27 -2.16 -8.90 3.08
N LEU A 28 -2.07 -7.57 2.99
CA LEU A 28 -2.29 -6.67 4.12
C LEU A 28 -3.78 -6.34 4.25
N GLY A 29 -4.50 -6.19 3.15
CA GLY A 29 -5.96 -6.02 3.16
C GLY A 29 -6.66 -7.15 3.92
N SER A 30 -6.30 -8.42 3.67
CA SER A 30 -6.90 -9.56 4.38
C SER A 30 -6.65 -9.55 5.88
N ARG A 31 -5.49 -9.01 6.32
CA ARG A 31 -5.11 -8.93 7.74
C ARG A 31 -5.63 -7.70 8.45
N LEU A 32 -5.78 -6.59 7.73
CA LEU A 32 -6.12 -5.28 8.30
C LEU A 32 -7.62 -5.01 8.29
N THR A 33 -8.37 -5.64 7.37
CA THR A 33 -9.82 -5.52 7.29
C THR A 33 -10.54 -5.85 8.61
N PRO A 34 -10.19 -6.92 9.37
CA PRO A 34 -10.81 -7.21 10.66
C PRO A 34 -10.60 -6.12 11.73
N PHE A 35 -9.60 -5.26 11.57
CA PHE A 35 -9.28 -4.18 12.50
C PHE A 35 -9.81 -2.81 12.04
N GLY A 36 -10.59 -2.77 10.95
CA GLY A 36 -11.13 -1.52 10.40
C GLY A 36 -10.09 -0.60 9.78
N VAL A 37 -8.87 -1.07 9.53
CA VAL A 37 -7.81 -0.26 8.91
C VAL A 37 -7.99 -0.30 7.39
N ARG A 38 -8.31 0.86 6.81
CA ARG A 38 -8.50 1.05 5.36
C ARG A 38 -7.16 0.92 4.62
N ILE A 39 -7.22 0.42 3.37
CA ILE A 39 -6.08 0.46 2.45
C ILE A 39 -6.32 1.55 1.41
N ALA A 40 -5.44 2.54 1.33
CA ALA A 40 -5.38 3.48 0.23
C ALA A 40 -4.37 2.95 -0.81
N ALA A 41 -4.89 2.37 -1.89
CA ALA A 41 -4.11 1.90 -3.03
C ALA A 41 -3.86 3.07 -3.99
N LEU A 42 -2.65 3.63 -3.95
CA LEU A 42 -2.24 4.80 -4.71
C LEU A 42 -1.37 4.39 -5.91
N ASP A 43 -1.71 4.87 -7.12
CA ASP A 43 -0.93 4.58 -8.33
C ASP A 43 -0.94 5.73 -9.35
N PHE A 44 -0.10 5.63 -10.38
CA PHE A 44 -0.09 6.59 -11.48
C PHE A 44 -1.32 6.45 -12.39
N PRO A 45 -1.75 7.53 -13.08
CA PRO A 45 -2.75 7.43 -14.13
C PRO A 45 -2.34 6.41 -15.19
N GLY A 46 -3.30 5.57 -15.60
CA GLY A 46 -3.06 4.55 -16.63
C GLY A 46 -2.34 3.30 -16.16
N ALA A 47 -2.05 3.16 -14.85
CA ALA A 47 -1.59 1.88 -14.31
C ALA A 47 -2.59 0.76 -14.64
N GLN A 48 -2.08 -0.40 -15.08
CA GLN A 48 -2.93 -1.57 -15.30
C GLN A 48 -3.60 -2.00 -14.00
N ASP A 49 -4.80 -2.61 -14.05
CA ASP A 49 -5.47 -3.08 -12.83
C ASP A 49 -4.86 -4.38 -12.28
N GLY A 50 -3.69 -4.27 -11.64
CA GLY A 50 -3.04 -5.39 -10.96
C GLY A 50 -3.79 -5.87 -9.72
N ILE A 51 -4.51 -4.99 -9.03
CA ILE A 51 -5.29 -5.32 -7.83
C ILE A 51 -6.49 -6.19 -8.23
N GLY A 52 -7.23 -5.82 -9.27
CA GLY A 52 -8.38 -6.57 -9.78
C GLY A 52 -8.00 -7.98 -10.22
N ARG A 53 -6.81 -8.14 -10.81
CA ARG A 53 -6.26 -9.47 -11.18
C ARG A 53 -6.05 -10.40 -9.98
N GLN A 54 -5.99 -9.90 -8.75
CA GLN A 54 -5.86 -10.73 -7.55
C GLN A 54 -7.19 -11.27 -7.01
N TYR A 55 -8.33 -10.74 -7.46
CA TYR A 55 -9.64 -11.10 -6.92
C TYR A 55 -9.93 -12.61 -6.96
N PRO A 56 -9.65 -13.36 -8.05
CA PRO A 56 -9.87 -14.80 -8.06
C PRO A 56 -9.09 -15.54 -6.96
N GLY A 57 -7.86 -15.09 -6.66
CA GLY A 57 -7.05 -15.64 -5.57
C GLY A 57 -7.63 -15.35 -4.19
N LEU A 58 -8.26 -14.18 -3.99
CA LEU A 58 -8.99 -13.87 -2.76
C LEU A 58 -10.20 -14.77 -2.59
N VAL A 59 -10.97 -14.99 -3.66
CA VAL A 59 -12.14 -15.89 -3.62
C VAL A 59 -11.72 -17.31 -3.28
N GLN A 60 -10.63 -17.81 -3.86
CA GLN A 60 -10.09 -19.13 -3.54
C GLN A 60 -9.66 -19.24 -2.07
N ALA A 61 -9.10 -18.19 -1.48
CA ALA A 61 -8.58 -18.21 -0.12
C ALA A 61 -9.64 -17.95 0.96
N PHE A 62 -10.61 -17.06 0.71
CA PHE A 62 -11.52 -16.52 1.72
C PHE A 62 -13.01 -16.65 1.34
N GLY A 63 -13.32 -17.26 0.21
CA GLY A 63 -14.67 -17.30 -0.36
C GLY A 63 -15.11 -15.95 -0.96
N PRO A 64 -16.24 -15.93 -1.70
CA PRO A 64 -16.74 -14.73 -2.37
C PRO A 64 -17.01 -13.55 -1.42
N GLU A 65 -17.65 -13.82 -0.27
CA GLU A 65 -17.97 -12.78 0.72
C GLU A 65 -16.71 -12.21 1.38
N GLY A 66 -15.76 -13.08 1.73
CA GLY A 66 -14.48 -12.66 2.30
C GLY A 66 -13.70 -11.81 1.32
N ALA A 67 -13.63 -12.21 0.05
CA ALA A 67 -13.00 -11.45 -1.02
C ALA A 67 -13.66 -10.08 -1.23
N ALA A 68 -15.00 -10.04 -1.31
CA ALA A 68 -15.75 -8.79 -1.47
C ALA A 68 -15.51 -7.83 -0.30
N ARG A 69 -15.49 -8.33 0.93
CA ARG A 69 -15.20 -7.52 2.13
C ARG A 69 -13.79 -6.95 2.11
N ILE A 70 -12.78 -7.76 1.74
CA ILE A 70 -11.39 -7.31 1.65
C ILE A 70 -11.25 -6.25 0.56
N MET A 71 -11.82 -6.48 -0.62
CA MET A 71 -11.78 -5.52 -1.72
C MET A 71 -12.53 -4.24 -1.40
N GLY A 72 -13.70 -4.33 -0.75
CA GLY A 72 -14.45 -3.18 -0.24
C GLY A 72 -13.65 -2.37 0.78
N ASN A 73 -12.64 -2.98 1.41
CA ASN A 73 -11.72 -2.29 2.33
C ASN A 73 -10.63 -1.45 1.61
N VAL A 74 -10.53 -1.53 0.28
CA VAL A 74 -9.51 -0.84 -0.52
C VAL A 74 -10.11 0.38 -1.23
N VAL A 75 -9.52 1.56 -1.02
CA VAL A 75 -9.78 2.78 -1.80
C VAL A 75 -8.70 2.92 -2.85
N ARG A 76 -9.08 2.97 -4.13
CA ARG A 76 -8.13 3.17 -5.23
C ARG A 76 -8.07 4.66 -5.57
N LEU A 77 -6.87 5.23 -5.54
CA LEU A 77 -6.61 6.63 -5.84
C LEU A 77 -5.51 6.72 -6.88
N THR A 78 -5.56 7.76 -7.71
CA THR A 78 -4.55 8.01 -8.74
C THR A 78 -3.89 9.38 -8.52
N TYR A 79 -2.61 9.51 -8.86
CA TYR A 79 -1.87 10.74 -8.66
C TYR A 79 -0.68 10.89 -9.62
N ASP A 80 -0.25 12.12 -9.88
CA ASP A 80 0.77 12.42 -10.89
C ASP A 80 2.23 12.22 -10.43
N GLY A 81 2.45 11.71 -9.21
CA GLY A 81 3.79 11.62 -8.61
C GLY A 81 4.24 12.86 -7.86
N LYS A 82 3.54 13.98 -8.03
CA LYS A 82 3.97 15.30 -7.53
C LYS A 82 2.95 15.92 -6.56
N ARG A 83 1.67 15.61 -6.73
CA ARG A 83 0.57 16.08 -5.87
C ARG A 83 -0.28 14.90 -5.44
N LEU A 84 -0.53 14.80 -4.14
CA LEU A 84 -1.39 13.77 -3.59
C LEU A 84 -2.87 14.16 -3.77
N PRO A 85 -3.78 13.20 -3.98
CA PRO A 85 -5.22 13.47 -4.05
C PRO A 85 -5.73 13.97 -2.70
N GLU A 86 -6.63 14.94 -2.69
CA GLU A 86 -7.19 15.50 -1.45
C GLU A 86 -7.94 14.44 -0.65
N GLU A 87 -8.59 13.50 -1.34
CA GLU A 87 -9.33 12.38 -0.77
C GLU A 87 -8.42 11.44 0.05
N LEU A 88 -7.11 11.41 -0.26
CA LEU A 88 -6.15 10.64 0.53
C LEU A 88 -6.06 11.19 1.97
N GLY A 89 -6.19 12.50 2.16
CA GLY A 89 -6.16 13.12 3.48
C GLY A 89 -7.33 12.70 4.37
N ALA A 90 -8.51 12.50 3.79
CA ALA A 90 -9.70 12.03 4.50
C ALA A 90 -9.56 10.57 5.01
N LEU A 91 -8.58 9.81 4.53
CA LEU A 91 -8.27 8.46 5.00
C LEU A 91 -7.28 8.43 6.16
N ASP A 92 -6.83 9.59 6.65
CA ASP A 92 -5.85 9.74 7.73
C ASP A 92 -4.63 8.81 7.59
N PRO A 93 -3.76 9.01 6.57
CA PRO A 93 -2.60 8.15 6.34
C PRO A 93 -1.64 8.11 7.53
N ARG A 94 -1.38 6.91 8.07
CA ARG A 94 -0.41 6.72 9.18
C ARG A 94 0.79 5.87 8.81
N PHE A 95 0.68 5.09 7.74
CA PHE A 95 1.76 4.26 7.24
C PHE A 95 1.78 4.26 5.71
N LEU A 96 2.94 4.45 5.12
CA LEU A 96 3.19 4.25 3.70
C LEU A 96 4.07 3.01 3.50
N LEU A 97 3.54 2.03 2.77
CA LEU A 97 4.31 0.97 2.16
C LEU A 97 4.59 1.33 0.70
N GLU A 98 5.80 1.79 0.42
CA GLU A 98 6.18 2.26 -0.90
C GLU A 98 6.64 1.13 -1.82
N ALA A 99 6.00 1.03 -2.99
CA ALA A 99 6.32 0.10 -4.07
C ALA A 99 6.31 0.78 -5.46
N VAL A 100 6.71 2.05 -5.53
CA VAL A 100 6.92 2.79 -6.78
C VAL A 100 8.19 2.27 -7.50
N PRO A 101 8.41 2.62 -8.78
CA PRO A 101 9.54 2.09 -9.56
C PRO A 101 10.91 2.18 -8.85
N GLU A 102 11.80 1.26 -9.20
CA GLU A 102 13.12 1.09 -8.56
C GLU A 102 14.14 2.15 -9.01
N ILE A 103 13.79 3.42 -8.83
CA ILE A 103 14.60 4.60 -9.18
C ILE A 103 14.77 5.42 -7.91
N LEU A 104 16.01 5.53 -7.41
CA LEU A 104 16.32 6.12 -6.10
C LEU A 104 15.73 7.53 -5.93
N GLU A 105 15.94 8.40 -6.90
CA GLU A 105 15.46 9.79 -6.84
C GLU A 105 13.92 9.89 -6.83
N VAL A 106 13.24 9.01 -7.56
CA VAL A 106 11.77 8.95 -7.56
C VAL A 106 11.27 8.53 -6.18
N LYS A 107 11.88 7.51 -5.57
CA LYS A 107 11.53 7.07 -4.21
C LYS A 107 11.76 8.16 -3.17
N LYS A 108 12.92 8.82 -3.20
CA LYS A 108 13.25 9.90 -2.23
C LYS A 108 12.32 11.10 -2.39
N ALA A 109 12.01 11.50 -3.62
CA ALA A 109 11.01 12.54 -3.89
C ALA A 109 9.63 12.15 -3.37
N HIS A 110 9.23 10.88 -3.56
CA HIS A 110 7.97 10.35 -3.06
C HIS A 110 7.90 10.37 -1.52
N TYR A 111 8.98 10.00 -0.83
CA TYR A 111 9.04 10.09 0.64
C TYR A 111 8.94 11.52 1.13
N ALA A 112 9.61 12.47 0.47
CA ALA A 112 9.53 13.88 0.81
C ALA A 112 8.10 14.42 0.66
N LEU A 113 7.42 14.07 -0.43
CA LEU A 113 6.01 14.43 -0.66
C LEU A 113 5.11 13.93 0.48
N PHE A 114 5.25 12.67 0.88
CA PHE A 114 4.43 12.09 1.96
C PHE A 114 4.76 12.69 3.33
N ARG A 115 6.04 12.93 3.65
CA ARG A 115 6.43 13.57 4.91
C ARG A 115 5.92 15.01 5.02
N ALA A 116 5.87 15.73 3.89
CA ALA A 116 5.33 17.09 3.84
C ALA A 116 3.81 17.11 4.03
N ALA A 117 3.08 16.18 3.37
CA ALA A 117 1.62 16.13 3.45
C ALA A 117 1.10 15.52 4.76
N PHE A 118 1.80 14.53 5.31
CA PHE A 118 1.39 13.78 6.49
C PHE A 118 2.53 13.73 7.51
N PRO A 119 2.70 14.77 8.34
CA PRO A 119 3.71 14.79 9.38
C PRO A 119 3.57 13.58 10.32
N GLY A 120 4.67 12.87 10.55
CA GLY A 120 4.70 11.68 11.42
C GLY A 120 4.29 10.37 10.76
N ILE A 121 4.03 10.35 9.45
CA ILE A 121 3.79 9.10 8.72
C ILE A 121 5.01 8.15 8.80
N GLU A 122 4.77 6.89 9.15
CA GLU A 122 5.78 5.84 9.06
C GLU A 122 5.92 5.43 7.59
N ILE A 123 7.16 5.37 7.08
CA ILE A 123 7.42 4.99 5.69
C ILE A 123 8.33 3.78 5.66
N ARG A 124 7.95 2.75 4.90
CA ARG A 124 8.81 1.63 4.55
C ARG A 124 8.79 1.34 3.06
N SER A 125 9.95 1.04 2.50
CA SER A 125 10.08 0.64 1.10
C SER A 125 10.09 -0.87 0.94
N VAL A 126 9.47 -1.38 -0.12
CA VAL A 126 9.58 -2.80 -0.52
C VAL A 126 10.81 -3.08 -1.39
N THR A 127 11.70 -2.10 -1.56
CA THR A 127 12.92 -2.20 -2.38
C THR A 127 13.72 -3.48 -2.10
N SER A 128 14.31 -4.03 -3.16
CA SER A 128 15.35 -5.06 -3.09
C SER A 128 16.72 -4.53 -3.54
N GLY A 129 16.75 -3.39 -4.25
CA GLY A 129 17.94 -2.84 -4.89
C GLY A 129 18.67 -1.76 -4.08
N PHE A 130 18.02 -1.11 -3.11
CA PHE A 130 18.64 -0.04 -2.33
C PHE A 130 18.73 -0.39 -0.83
N PRO A 131 19.88 -0.13 -0.18
CA PRO A 131 19.98 -0.25 1.27
C PRO A 131 19.22 0.88 1.97
N SER A 132 18.82 0.65 3.23
CA SER A 132 18.09 1.63 4.03
C SER A 132 18.87 2.93 4.23
N SER A 133 20.20 2.85 4.29
CA SER A 133 21.10 4.01 4.36
C SER A 133 21.01 4.92 3.13
N ALA A 134 20.71 4.39 1.94
CA ALA A 134 20.53 5.19 0.73
C ALA A 134 19.14 5.84 0.67
N LEU A 135 18.12 5.14 1.17
CA LEU A 135 16.73 5.61 1.14
C LEU A 135 16.36 6.57 2.27
N GLY A 136 16.95 6.40 3.46
CA GLY A 136 16.58 7.15 4.67
C GLY A 136 15.21 6.75 5.24
N VAL A 137 14.76 5.52 4.96
CA VAL A 137 13.55 4.88 5.50
C VAL A 137 13.81 3.39 5.76
N GLY A 138 12.95 2.76 6.55
CA GLY A 138 13.01 1.32 6.80
C GLY A 138 12.69 0.49 5.54
N ILE A 139 13.20 -0.73 5.48
CA ILE A 139 12.88 -1.68 4.42
C ILE A 139 11.90 -2.73 4.94
N ALA A 140 10.83 -2.97 4.18
CA ALA A 140 9.86 -4.03 4.38
C ALA A 140 9.88 -4.96 3.16
N HIS A 141 11.08 -5.46 2.83
CA HIS A 141 11.30 -6.26 1.64
C HIS A 141 10.47 -7.56 1.71
N PRO A 142 9.71 -7.85 0.66
CA PRO A 142 8.85 -9.03 0.67
C PRO A 142 9.58 -10.29 0.24
N ALA A 143 9.33 -11.40 0.94
CA ALA A 143 9.64 -12.71 0.38
C ALA A 143 8.70 -13.01 -0.81
N PHE A 144 9.28 -13.48 -1.91
CA PHE A 144 8.53 -13.96 -3.08
C PHE A 144 8.07 -15.41 -2.87
N PRO A 145 6.89 -15.85 -3.37
CA PRO A 145 5.87 -15.09 -4.12
C PRO A 145 4.94 -14.29 -3.21
N HIS A 146 4.40 -13.17 -3.71
CA HIS A 146 3.47 -12.30 -2.97
C HIS A 146 2.03 -12.84 -2.90
N GLY A 147 1.90 -14.16 -2.75
CA GLY A 147 0.62 -14.83 -2.67
C GLY A 147 -0.14 -14.43 -1.40
N ILE A 148 -1.45 -14.29 -1.54
CA ILE A 148 -2.42 -13.96 -0.48
C ILE A 148 -2.23 -14.84 0.78
N ASN A 149 -1.84 -16.10 0.57
CA ASN A 149 -1.67 -17.13 1.60
C ASN A 149 -0.22 -17.41 2.02
N LYS A 150 0.79 -16.67 1.55
CA LYS A 150 2.20 -16.92 1.91
C LYS A 150 2.79 -15.76 2.68
N VAL A 151 2.70 -15.86 4.00
CA VAL A 151 3.47 -15.06 4.95
C VAL A 151 3.85 -16.00 6.07
N TRP A 152 5.14 -16.30 6.13
CA TRP A 152 5.78 -16.98 7.26
C TRP A 152 5.63 -16.12 8.52
#